data_AF-A0A519TY95-F1
#
_entry.id   AF-A0A519TY95-F1
#
_cell.length_a   1.000
_cell.length_b   1.000
_cell.length_c   1.000
_cell.angle_alpha   90.00
_cell.angle_beta   90.00
_cell.angle_gamma   90.00
#
_symmetry.space_group_name_H-M   'P 1'
#
loop_
_entity.id
_entity.type
_entity.pdbx_description
1 polymer ?
#
loop_
_entity_poly.entity_id
_entity_poly.type
_entity_poly.pdbx_seq_one_letter_code
_entity_poly.pdbx_strand_id
1 'polypeptide(L)'
;MTDVRIYVEEAPGQRRELEAPTDMGLSLMELLKANEYPIQATCGGMALCATCHVEVLAGPALPEPSDDEWAMLDTLPVLHETSRLSCQIRLTPRV
;
A
#
# COMPACT_ATOMS: atom_id res chain seq x y z
N MET A 1 -17.56 -2.82 -14.13
CA MET A 1 -16.67 -2.96 -12.96
C MET A 1 -15.27 -2.77 -13.48
N THR A 2 -14.55 -1.79 -12.96
CA THR A 2 -13.15 -1.58 -13.32
C THR A 2 -12.34 -2.13 -12.17
N ASP A 3 -11.71 -3.28 -12.40
CA ASP A 3 -10.91 -3.96 -11.41
C ASP A 3 -9.43 -3.68 -11.67
N VAL A 4 -8.64 -3.61 -10.61
CA VAL A 4 -7.17 -3.53 -10.68
C VAL A 4 -6.56 -4.82 -10.16
N ARG A 5 -5.48 -5.25 -10.81
CA ARG A 5 -4.66 -6.39 -10.38
C ARG A 5 -3.45 -5.91 -9.61
N ILE A 6 -3.24 -6.49 -8.44
CA ILE A 6 -2.13 -6.16 -7.54
C ILE A 6 -1.40 -7.46 -7.23
N TYR A 7 -0.06 -7.43 -7.32
CA TYR A 7 0.78 -8.55 -6.95
C TYR A 7 1.46 -8.25 -5.62
N VAL A 8 1.23 -9.10 -4.63
CA VAL A 8 1.87 -9.01 -3.31
C VAL A 8 2.97 -10.07 -3.24
N GLU A 9 4.20 -9.64 -2.93
CA GLU A 9 5.34 -10.55 -2.76
C GLU A 9 5.63 -10.71 -1.27
N GLU A 10 5.38 -11.91 -0.72
CA GLU A 10 5.64 -12.22 0.70
C GLU A 10 7.09 -12.68 0.93
N ALA A 11 7.66 -13.31 -0.08
CA ALA A 11 9.06 -13.74 -0.14
C ALA A 11 9.55 -13.61 -1.59
N PRO A 12 10.86 -13.45 -1.83
CA PRO A 12 11.41 -13.30 -3.18
C PRO A 12 10.91 -14.40 -4.13
N GLY A 13 10.15 -14.00 -5.16
CA GLY A 13 9.57 -14.92 -6.15
C GLY A 13 8.24 -15.59 -5.75
N GLN A 14 7.76 -15.40 -4.52
CA GLN A 14 6.44 -15.85 -4.08
C GLN A 14 5.45 -14.69 -4.16
N ARG A 15 4.88 -14.51 -5.36
CA ARG A 15 3.88 -13.48 -5.65
C ARG A 15 2.47 -14.06 -5.64
N ARG A 16 1.55 -13.37 -4.98
CA ARG A 16 0.12 -13.66 -5.00
C ARG A 16 -0.61 -12.54 -5.73
N GLU A 17 -1.48 -12.93 -6.66
CA GLU A 17 -2.34 -12.00 -7.38
C GLU A 17 -3.60 -11.72 -6.57
N LEU A 18 -3.92 -10.45 -6.40
CA LEU A 18 -5.15 -9.94 -5.80
C LEU A 18 -5.91 -9.11 -6.84
N GLU A 19 -7.21 -9.28 -6.88
CA GLU A 19 -8.10 -8.43 -7.68
C GLU A 19 -8.95 -7.55 -6.76
N ALA A 20 -9.09 -6.27 -7.12
CA ALA A 20 -9.79 -5.30 -6.30
C ALA A 20 -10.63 -4.33 -7.16
N PRO A 21 -11.87 -4.03 -6.74
CA PRO A 21 -12.70 -3.05 -7.42
C PRO A 21 -12.17 -1.62 -7.16
N THR A 22 -12.08 -0.82 -8.21
CA THR A 22 -11.56 0.57 -8.13
C THR A 22 -12.65 1.62 -7.90
N ASP A 23 -13.93 1.25 -8.01
CA ASP A 23 -15.08 2.13 -7.80
C ASP A 23 -15.48 2.30 -6.33
N MET A 24 -14.89 1.49 -5.43
CA MET A 24 -15.15 1.55 -3.99
C MET A 24 -14.22 2.49 -3.22
N GLY A 25 -13.23 3.11 -3.88
CA GLY A 25 -12.29 4.04 -3.22
C GLY A 25 -11.38 3.39 -2.18
N LEU A 26 -11.21 2.07 -2.24
CA LEU A 26 -10.39 1.29 -1.31
C LEU A 26 -8.93 1.77 -1.34
N SER A 27 -8.29 1.72 -0.20
CA SER A 27 -6.83 1.83 -0.08
C SER A 27 -6.16 0.47 -0.28
N LEU A 28 -4.88 0.48 -0.63
CA LEU A 28 -4.08 -0.75 -0.70
C LEU A 28 -4.04 -1.46 0.67
N MET A 29 -4.00 -0.70 1.76
CA MET A 29 -4.07 -1.25 3.13
C MET A 29 -5.35 -2.06 3.37
N GLU A 30 -6.52 -1.54 2.96
CA GLU A 30 -7.79 -2.24 3.12
C GLU A 30 -7.83 -3.53 2.31
N LEU A 31 -7.29 -3.50 1.08
CA LEU A 31 -7.17 -4.71 0.27
C LEU A 31 -6.28 -5.77 0.93
N LEU A 32 -5.11 -5.36 1.44
CA LEU A 32 -4.18 -6.28 2.10
C LEU A 32 -4.81 -6.88 3.36
N LYS A 33 -5.50 -6.08 4.18
CA LYS A 33 -6.21 -6.59 5.36
C LYS A 33 -7.36 -7.50 5.00
N ALA A 34 -8.13 -7.19 3.96
CA ALA A 34 -9.22 -8.05 3.48
C ALA A 34 -8.73 -9.41 2.97
N ASN A 35 -7.48 -9.49 2.52
CA ASN A 35 -6.82 -10.72 2.10
C ASN A 35 -5.91 -11.34 3.18
N GLU A 36 -6.13 -10.97 4.45
CA GLU A 36 -5.49 -11.57 5.63
C GLU A 36 -3.96 -11.40 5.70
N TYR A 37 -3.39 -10.43 4.97
CA TYR A 37 -1.97 -10.09 5.11
C TYR A 37 -1.69 -9.46 6.49
N PRO A 38 -0.46 -9.62 7.03
CA PRO A 38 -0.09 -9.18 8.38
C PRO A 38 0.13 -7.65 8.47
N ILE A 39 -0.84 -6.85 8.00
CA ILE A 39 -0.84 -5.40 8.09
C ILE A 39 -1.62 -4.97 9.32
N GLN A 40 -0.93 -4.41 10.32
CA GLN A 40 -1.56 -3.98 11.56
C GLN A 40 -2.50 -2.79 11.33
N ALA A 41 -2.00 -1.77 10.60
CA ALA A 41 -2.68 -0.49 10.36
C ALA A 41 -3.27 0.15 11.64
N THR A 42 -2.44 0.33 12.67
CA THR A 42 -2.86 0.75 14.02
C THR A 42 -3.61 2.09 14.04
N CYS A 43 -3.22 3.05 13.20
CA CYS A 43 -3.90 4.35 13.10
C CYS A 43 -5.12 4.37 12.16
N GLY A 44 -5.50 3.23 11.55
CA GLY A 44 -6.64 3.17 10.64
C GLY A 44 -6.48 3.96 9.33
N GLY A 45 -5.26 4.37 8.97
CA GLY A 45 -4.99 5.08 7.72
C GLY A 45 -4.87 6.61 7.82
N MET A 46 -4.68 7.12 9.03
CA MET A 46 -4.48 8.56 9.29
C MET A 46 -3.03 9.05 9.10
N ALA A 47 -2.12 8.23 8.56
CA ALA A 47 -0.69 8.53 8.49
C ALA A 47 -0.06 8.94 9.84
N LEU A 48 -0.56 8.39 10.95
CA LEU A 48 -0.03 8.61 12.31
C LEU A 48 0.83 7.45 12.82
N CYS A 49 1.04 6.42 11.99
CA CYS A 49 1.92 5.30 12.31
C CYS A 49 2.51 4.73 11.01
N ALA A 50 3.62 4.00 11.12
CA ALA A 50 4.25 3.32 9.99
C ALA A 50 3.93 1.81 9.90
N THR A 51 2.97 1.28 10.66
CA THR A 51 2.66 -0.16 10.73
C THR A 51 1.93 -0.73 9.51
N CYS A 52 1.77 0.07 8.46
CA CYS A 52 1.21 -0.32 7.17
C CYS A 52 2.21 -0.05 6.03
N HIS A 53 3.48 0.11 6.39
CA HIS A 53 4.60 0.23 5.47
C HIS A 53 4.63 -0.97 4.51
N VAL A 54 4.84 -0.66 3.24
CA VAL A 54 5.04 -1.61 2.14
C VAL A 54 6.12 -1.06 1.23
N GLU A 55 6.76 -1.95 0.47
CA GLU A 55 7.68 -1.58 -0.59
C GLU A 55 7.01 -1.77 -1.96
N VAL A 56 7.07 -0.74 -2.80
CA VAL A 56 6.49 -0.79 -4.15
C VAL A 56 7.55 -1.28 -5.14
N LEU A 57 7.48 -2.58 -5.48
CA LEU A 57 8.48 -3.21 -6.35
C LEU A 57 8.34 -2.82 -7.83
N ALA A 58 7.11 -2.65 -8.31
CA ALA A 58 6.80 -2.27 -9.69
C ALA A 58 5.37 -1.75 -9.79
N GLY A 59 5.09 -0.86 -10.75
CA GLY A 59 3.74 -0.35 -10.96
C GLY A 59 3.68 0.94 -11.77
N PRO A 60 2.48 1.54 -11.90
CA PRO A 60 2.36 2.92 -12.35
C PRO A 60 3.05 3.89 -11.38
N ALA A 61 3.36 5.08 -11.87
CA ALA A 61 3.78 6.17 -11.00
C ALA A 61 2.69 6.44 -9.96
N LEU A 62 3.07 6.38 -8.69
CA LEU A 62 2.22 6.77 -7.57
C LEU A 62 2.40 8.27 -7.32
N PRO A 63 1.38 8.94 -6.76
CA PRO A 63 1.55 10.31 -6.28
C PRO A 63 2.69 10.36 -5.24
N GLU A 64 3.41 11.48 -5.18
CA GLU A 64 4.44 11.68 -4.17
C GLU A 64 3.86 11.48 -2.75
N PRO A 65 4.64 10.97 -1.79
CA PRO A 65 4.17 10.84 -0.42
C PRO A 65 3.87 12.23 0.15
N SER A 66 2.83 12.33 0.99
CA SER A 66 2.56 13.57 1.71
C SER A 66 3.62 13.82 2.80
N ASP A 67 3.69 15.05 3.31
CA ASP A 67 4.60 15.38 4.41
C ASP A 67 4.36 14.51 5.66
N ASP A 68 3.09 14.22 5.98
CA ASP A 68 2.73 13.32 7.08
C ASP A 68 3.17 11.87 6.81
N GLU A 69 3.03 11.40 5.56
CA GLU A 69 3.50 10.08 5.16
C GLU A 69 5.03 9.99 5.29
N TRP A 70 5.75 11.00 4.79
CA TRP A 70 7.19 11.11 4.91
C TRP A 70 7.67 11.14 6.35
N ALA A 71 7.03 11.94 7.21
CA ALA A 71 7.37 12.04 8.63
C ALA A 71 7.29 10.68 9.33
N MET A 72 6.33 9.83 8.96
CA MET A 72 6.22 8.46 9.49
C MET A 72 7.21 7.49 8.85
N LEU A 73 7.45 7.58 7.54
CA LEU A 73 8.42 6.75 6.84
C LEU A 73 9.84 6.95 7.39
N ASP A 74 10.21 8.18 7.75
CA ASP A 74 11.52 8.52 8.34
C ASP A 74 11.75 7.88 9.73
N THR A 75 10.68 7.43 10.40
CA THR A 75 10.80 6.70 11.67
C THR A 75 11.19 5.23 11.50
N LEU A 76 11.17 4.69 10.28
CA LEU A 76 11.47 3.29 10.01
C LEU A 76 12.98 3.03 10.08
N PRO A 77 13.40 1.88 10.66
CA PRO A 77 14.83 1.53 10.74
C PRO A 77 15.45 1.25 9.37
N VAL A 78 14.63 0.84 8.40
CA VAL A 78 15.02 0.58 7.01
C VAL A 78 14.03 1.30 6.12
N LEU A 79 14.54 2.23 5.31
CA LEU A 79 13.76 3.01 4.36
C LEU A 79 14.36 2.84 2.96
N HIS A 80 13.49 2.49 2.00
CA HIS A 80 13.82 2.41 0.58
C HIS A 80 13.12 3.57 -0.15
N GLU A 81 13.65 3.94 -1.32
CA GLU A 81 13.06 4.98 -2.18
C GLU A 81 11.64 4.61 -2.65
N THR A 82 11.36 3.31 -2.68
CA THR A 82 10.09 2.67 -3.04
C THR A 82 9.19 2.42 -1.83
N SER A 83 9.62 2.77 -0.62
CA SER A 83 8.82 2.62 0.60
C SER A 83 7.62 3.56 0.59
N ARG A 84 6.44 3.02 0.90
CA ARG A 84 5.19 3.78 0.99
C ARG A 84 4.34 3.27 2.16
N LEU A 85 3.42 4.10 2.63
CA LEU A 85 2.36 3.65 3.53
C LEU A 85 1.17 3.18 2.68
N SER A 86 0.87 1.89 2.72
CA SER A 86 -0.22 1.29 1.93
C SER A 86 -1.59 1.95 2.19
N CYS A 87 -1.79 2.60 3.33
CA CYS A 87 -3.03 3.32 3.63
C CYS A 87 -3.21 4.62 2.84
N GLN A 88 -2.12 5.24 2.37
CA GLN A 88 -2.14 6.46 1.56
C GLN A 88 -2.25 6.17 0.05
N ILE A 89 -2.09 4.91 -0.35
CA ILE A 89 -2.23 4.48 -1.74
C ILE A 89 -3.70 4.13 -1.99
N ARG A 90 -4.39 4.93 -2.81
CA ARG A 90 -5.75 4.67 -3.27
C ARG A 90 -5.76 3.78 -4.51
N LEU A 91 -6.69 2.84 -4.56
CA LEU A 91 -6.93 2.00 -5.73
C LEU A 91 -7.73 2.80 -6.75
N THR A 92 -7.04 3.33 -7.75
CA THR A 92 -7.65 4.07 -8.86
C THR A 92 -7.68 3.21 -10.12
N PRO A 93 -8.71 3.34 -10.96
CA PRO A 93 -8.66 2.76 -12.29
C PRO A 93 -7.47 3.38 -13.04
N ARG A 94 -6.65 2.55 -13.68
CA ARG A 94 -5.68 3.06 -14.66
C ARG A 94 -6.49 3.65 -15.81
N VAL A 95 -6.28 4.94 -16.07
CA VAL A 95 -6.70 5.59 -17.32
C VAL A 95 -5.62 5.39 -18.37
#